data_AF-A0A453FLC4-F1
#
_entry.id   AF-A0A453FLC4-F1
#
_cell.length_a   1.000
_cell.length_b   1.000
_cell.length_c   1.000
_cell.angle_alpha   90.00
_cell.angle_beta   90.00
_cell.angle_gamma   90.00
#
_symmetry.space_group_name_H-M   'P 1'
#
loop_
_entity.id
_entity.type
_entity.pdbx_description
1 polymer ?
#
loop_
_entity_poly.entity_id
_entity_poly.type
_entity_poly.pdbx_seq_one_letter_code
_entity_poly.pdbx_strand_id
1 'polypeptide(L)'
;FLGYKFPFGLQVYDITHLVSSFFYKCYASLTKAQKLEWNNRGISTVHAIFITFMSVYLVFFSDLYSDKLDGPVTFRSSNLSNITLAVSVGYFITDIAMIFWVYPSLGGMEYVLHHFLSLVSIVYSVNSGEGQLYTYMVLISEGTTPGINLRWYLDTAGLKRSKAYVVNGSFMVVAWLVARIILFIYLFYHIYFHYDDV
;
A
#
# COMPACT_ATOMS: atom_id res chain seq x y z
N PHE A 1 -29.52 -0.91 11.63
CA PHE A 1 -29.02 -1.90 12.59
C PHE A 1 -27.63 -1.47 13.03
N LEU A 2 -27.52 -1.21 14.34
CA LEU A 2 -26.35 -0.92 15.20
C LEU A 2 -25.31 0.13 14.77
N GLY A 3 -25.37 1.26 15.46
CA GLY A 3 -24.38 2.32 15.47
C GLY A 3 -23.25 2.06 16.46
N TYR A 4 -22.15 1.51 15.96
CA TYR A 4 -20.83 1.69 16.58
C TYR A 4 -20.04 2.68 15.72
N LYS A 5 -19.98 3.93 16.17
CA LYS A 5 -19.11 4.96 15.58
C LYS A 5 -17.70 4.75 16.13
N PHE A 6 -16.80 4.21 15.32
CA PHE A 6 -15.36 4.34 15.58
C PHE A 6 -14.94 5.77 15.22
N PRO A 7 -14.48 6.60 16.18
CA PRO A 7 -14.33 8.04 15.98
C PRO A 7 -13.15 8.43 15.07
N PHE A 8 -12.13 7.58 14.91
CA PHE A 8 -10.92 7.93 14.15
C PHE A 8 -11.05 7.74 12.64
N GLY A 9 -11.78 6.73 12.17
CA GLY A 9 -11.99 6.54 10.73
C GLY A 9 -12.76 7.70 10.10
N LEU A 10 -13.78 8.20 10.81
CA LEU A 10 -14.70 9.22 10.30
C LEU A 10 -14.01 10.51 9.84
N GLN A 11 -13.01 11.02 10.57
CA GLN A 11 -12.37 12.30 10.20
C GLN A 11 -11.60 12.25 8.87
N VAL A 12 -10.90 11.16 8.57
CA VAL A 12 -10.17 11.00 7.30
C VAL A 12 -11.15 10.81 6.15
N TYR A 13 -12.24 10.07 6.38
CA TYR A 13 -13.31 9.90 5.40
C TYR A 13 -14.07 11.20 5.13
N ASP A 14 -14.30 12.03 6.15
CA ASP A 14 -14.98 13.33 6.00
C ASP A 14 -14.13 14.31 5.20
N ILE A 15 -12.81 14.35 5.43
CA ILE A 15 -11.87 15.18 4.66
C ILE A 15 -11.79 14.69 3.20
N THR A 16 -11.67 13.38 2.99
CA THR A 16 -11.61 12.79 1.65
C THR A 16 -12.91 12.98 0.88
N HIS A 17 -14.06 12.90 1.56
CA HIS A 17 -15.38 13.21 1.01
C HIS A 17 -15.46 14.68 0.59
N LEU A 18 -15.01 15.61 1.43
CA LEU A 18 -15.05 17.05 1.16
C LEU A 18 -14.17 17.42 -0.04
N VAL A 19 -12.94 16.91 -0.09
CA VAL A 19 -12.03 17.08 -1.24
C VAL A 19 -12.65 16.45 -2.50
N SER A 20 -13.09 15.19 -2.44
CA SER A 20 -13.62 14.49 -3.61
C SER A 20 -14.90 15.13 -4.17
N SER A 21 -15.80 15.58 -3.29
CA SER A 21 -17.03 16.27 -3.70
C SER A 21 -16.78 17.62 -4.38
N PHE A 22 -15.67 18.30 -4.04
CA PHE A 22 -15.31 19.57 -4.65
C PHE A 22 -14.63 19.40 -6.01
N PHE A 23 -13.73 18.42 -6.14
CA PHE A 23 -12.93 18.22 -7.36
C PHE A 23 -13.59 17.32 -8.41
N TYR A 24 -14.47 16.38 -8.02
CA TYR A 24 -15.06 15.41 -8.94
C TYR A 24 -16.58 15.51 -8.97
N LYS A 25 -17.15 16.15 -10.01
CA LYS A 25 -18.61 16.28 -10.20
C LYS A 25 -19.35 14.93 -10.21
N CYS A 26 -18.69 13.86 -10.68
CA CYS A 26 -19.24 12.50 -10.68
C CYS A 26 -19.42 11.94 -9.26
N TYR A 27 -18.59 12.36 -8.29
CA TYR A 27 -18.64 11.86 -6.92
C TYR A 27 -20.03 12.07 -6.28
N ALA A 28 -20.67 13.22 -6.53
CA ALA A 28 -22.00 13.50 -5.99
C ALA A 28 -23.06 12.48 -6.41
N SER A 29 -22.98 11.99 -7.66
CA SER A 29 -23.90 11.00 -8.25
C SER A 29 -23.63 9.54 -7.85
N LEU A 30 -22.53 9.26 -7.13
CA LEU A 30 -22.20 7.90 -6.71
C LEU A 30 -23.12 7.40 -5.60
N THR A 31 -23.37 6.10 -5.60
CA THR A 31 -24.03 5.40 -4.49
C THR A 31 -23.22 5.51 -3.21
N LYS A 32 -23.86 5.30 -2.04
CA LYS A 32 -23.14 5.33 -0.75
C LYS A 32 -21.98 4.34 -0.69
N ALA A 33 -22.16 3.14 -1.24
CA ALA A 33 -21.12 2.12 -1.32
C ALA A 33 -19.94 2.57 -2.20
N GLN A 34 -20.23 3.11 -3.39
CA GLN A 34 -19.19 3.63 -4.29
C GLN A 34 -18.44 4.83 -3.70
N LYS A 35 -19.11 5.71 -2.94
CA LYS A 35 -18.43 6.81 -2.23
C LYS A 35 -17.46 6.29 -1.17
N LEU A 36 -17.86 5.24 -0.45
CA LEU A 36 -17.02 4.60 0.55
C LEU A 36 -15.78 3.96 -0.08
N GLU A 37 -15.97 3.18 -1.14
CA GLU A 37 -14.86 2.62 -1.91
C GLU A 37 -13.97 3.71 -2.52
N TRP A 38 -14.57 4.77 -3.08
CA TRP A 38 -13.84 5.91 -3.64
C TRP A 38 -12.91 6.54 -2.60
N ASN A 39 -13.39 6.76 -1.39
CA ASN A 39 -12.59 7.34 -0.31
C ASN A 39 -11.53 6.35 0.21
N ASN A 40 -11.84 5.06 0.33
CA ASN A 40 -10.87 4.04 0.72
C ASN A 40 -9.71 3.94 -0.29
N ARG A 41 -10.03 4.04 -1.58
CA ARG A 41 -9.03 4.13 -2.66
C ARG A 41 -8.18 5.40 -2.57
N GLY A 42 -8.71 6.48 -2.00
CA GLY A 42 -7.96 7.72 -1.78
C GLY A 42 -6.91 7.52 -0.68
N ILE A 43 -7.33 6.95 0.45
CA ILE A 43 -6.47 6.66 1.60
C ILE A 43 -5.36 5.67 1.20
N SER A 44 -5.70 4.57 0.52
CA SER A 44 -4.72 3.60 0.01
C SER A 44 -3.74 4.21 -1.00
N THR A 45 -4.18 5.14 -1.84
CA THR A 45 -3.28 5.86 -2.76
C THR A 45 -2.25 6.70 -2.01
N VAL A 46 -2.67 7.42 -0.96
CA VAL A 46 -1.74 8.24 -0.14
C VAL A 46 -0.72 7.36 0.58
N HIS A 47 -1.18 6.29 1.22
CA HIS A 47 -0.28 5.33 1.87
C HIS A 47 0.69 4.71 0.87
N ALA A 48 0.19 4.21 -0.27
CA ALA A 48 1.01 3.57 -1.28
C ALA A 48 2.12 4.48 -1.81
N ILE A 49 1.81 5.77 -2.08
CA ILE A 49 2.82 6.75 -2.51
C ILE A 49 3.88 6.94 -1.41
N PHE A 50 3.44 7.16 -0.16
CA PHE A 50 4.33 7.35 0.97
C PHE A 50 5.25 6.14 1.19
N ILE A 51 4.68 4.94 1.31
CA ILE A 51 5.46 3.76 1.64
C ILE A 51 6.36 3.33 0.49
N THR A 52 5.94 3.51 -0.77
CA THR A 52 6.80 3.22 -1.92
C THR A 52 8.00 4.15 -1.95
N PHE A 53 7.78 5.45 -1.77
CA PHE A 53 8.87 6.44 -1.74
C PHE A 53 9.86 6.14 -0.62
N MET A 54 9.36 5.91 0.60
CA MET A 54 10.21 5.60 1.75
C MET A 54 10.93 4.27 1.59
N SER A 55 10.27 3.23 1.08
CA SER A 55 10.90 1.93 0.82
C SER A 55 12.03 2.04 -0.18
N VAL A 56 11.82 2.75 -1.30
CA VAL A 56 12.87 2.97 -2.31
C VAL A 56 14.05 3.73 -1.71
N TYR A 57 13.78 4.81 -0.96
CA TYR A 57 14.82 5.58 -0.28
C TYR A 57 15.62 4.71 0.70
N LEU A 58 14.93 3.96 1.57
CA LEU A 58 15.58 3.14 2.59
C LEU A 58 16.42 2.02 1.97
N VAL A 59 15.86 1.29 1.00
CA VAL A 59 16.51 0.14 0.36
C VAL A 59 17.71 0.56 -0.49
N PHE A 60 17.57 1.61 -1.30
CA PHE A 60 18.56 1.92 -2.34
C PHE A 60 19.41 3.17 -2.09
N PHE A 61 19.01 4.07 -1.18
CA PHE A 61 19.63 5.39 -1.03
C PHE A 61 20.08 5.75 0.39
N SER A 62 19.67 5.02 1.43
CA SER A 62 19.90 5.42 2.84
C SER A 62 21.17 4.86 3.50
N ASP A 63 21.98 4.11 2.77
CA ASP A 63 23.10 3.29 3.26
C ASP A 63 22.76 2.22 4.33
N LEU A 64 21.55 2.23 4.91
CA LEU A 64 21.10 1.35 5.99
C LEU A 64 21.28 -0.14 5.70
N TYR A 65 21.12 -0.53 4.43
CA TYR A 65 21.24 -1.91 3.97
C TYR A 65 22.44 -2.13 3.05
N SER A 66 23.46 -1.29 3.13
CA SER A 66 24.69 -1.43 2.34
C SER A 66 25.54 -2.62 2.78
N ASP A 67 26.13 -3.34 1.83
CA ASP A 67 27.09 -4.43 2.10
C ASP A 67 28.37 -3.98 2.83
N LYS A 68 28.59 -2.66 2.94
CA LYS A 68 29.75 -2.09 3.63
C LYS A 68 29.62 -2.04 5.15
N LEU A 69 28.40 -2.21 5.67
CA LEU A 69 28.15 -2.24 7.12
C LEU A 69 28.43 -3.63 7.67
N ASP A 70 28.86 -3.70 8.93
CA ASP A 70 29.08 -4.96 9.63
C ASP A 70 27.76 -5.62 10.07
N GLY A 71 27.80 -6.95 10.24
CA GLY A 71 26.67 -7.76 10.72
C GLY A 71 25.62 -8.06 9.64
N PRO A 72 24.67 -8.98 9.89
CA PRO A 72 23.76 -9.40 8.84
C PRO A 72 22.73 -8.32 8.51
N VAL A 73 22.43 -8.17 7.22
CA VAL A 73 21.49 -7.15 6.71
C VAL A 73 20.07 -7.33 7.25
N THR A 74 19.73 -8.55 7.66
CA THR A 74 18.45 -8.91 8.26
C THR A 74 18.24 -8.34 9.66
N PHE A 75 19.29 -7.97 10.40
CA PHE A 75 19.18 -7.40 11.75
C PHE A 75 19.35 -5.87 11.77
N ARG A 76 19.28 -5.22 10.60
CA ARG A 76 19.50 -3.77 10.47
C ARG A 76 18.19 -3.00 10.47
N SER A 77 18.12 -2.01 11.36
CA SER A 77 17.01 -1.07 11.47
C SER A 77 17.49 0.30 11.93
N SER A 78 16.64 1.31 11.78
CA SER A 78 16.86 2.69 12.21
C SER A 78 15.56 3.28 12.75
N ASN A 79 15.62 4.41 13.45
CA ASN A 79 14.41 5.09 13.89
C ASN A 79 13.51 5.50 12.70
N LEU A 80 14.12 5.93 11.59
CA LEU A 80 13.38 6.32 10.39
C LEU A 80 12.67 5.11 9.76
N SER A 81 13.34 3.96 9.69
CA SER A 81 12.72 2.74 9.17
C SER A 81 11.60 2.26 10.10
N ASN A 82 11.84 2.20 11.42
CA ASN A 82 10.81 1.81 12.38
C ASN A 82 9.55 2.68 12.31
N ILE A 83 9.71 4.01 12.25
CA ILE A 83 8.59 4.95 12.09
C ILE A 83 7.85 4.71 10.76
N THR A 84 8.58 4.49 9.67
CA THR A 84 8.01 4.22 8.35
C THR A 84 7.16 2.95 8.35
N LEU A 85 7.62 1.86 8.98
CA LEU A 85 6.83 0.63 9.12
C LEU A 85 5.64 0.84 10.05
N ALA A 86 5.80 1.57 11.16
CA ALA A 86 4.70 1.87 12.09
C ALA A 86 3.54 2.61 11.42
N VAL A 87 3.82 3.54 10.49
CA VAL A 87 2.80 4.18 9.66
C VAL A 87 2.03 3.14 8.83
N SER A 88 2.74 2.16 8.26
CA SER A 88 2.11 1.07 7.52
C SER A 88 1.30 0.14 8.42
N VAL A 89 1.76 -0.18 9.64
CA VAL A 89 0.95 -0.92 10.63
C VAL A 89 -0.39 -0.23 10.88
N GLY A 90 -0.37 1.08 11.15
CA GLY A 90 -1.60 1.84 11.36
C GLY A 90 -2.54 1.82 10.15
N TYR A 91 -1.98 1.93 8.93
CA TYR A 91 -2.72 1.81 7.69
C TYR A 91 -3.37 0.42 7.54
N PHE A 92 -2.58 -0.67 7.63
CA PHE A 92 -3.08 -2.02 7.43
C PHE A 92 -4.15 -2.43 8.46
N ILE A 93 -4.03 -1.97 9.72
CA ILE A 93 -5.09 -2.15 10.73
C ILE A 93 -6.38 -1.46 10.29
N THR A 94 -6.28 -0.21 9.82
CA THR A 94 -7.43 0.57 9.36
C THR A 94 -8.06 -0.08 8.13
N ASP A 95 -7.26 -0.54 7.18
CA ASP A 95 -7.75 -1.15 5.93
C ASP A 95 -8.40 -2.51 6.18
N ILE A 96 -7.83 -3.36 7.05
CA ILE A 96 -8.49 -4.62 7.47
C ILE A 96 -9.82 -4.34 8.16
N ALA A 97 -9.87 -3.38 9.09
CA ALA A 97 -11.11 -3.04 9.78
C ALA A 97 -12.17 -2.57 8.78
N MET A 98 -11.78 -1.79 7.77
CA MET A 98 -12.64 -1.35 6.68
C MET A 98 -13.11 -2.52 5.80
N ILE A 99 -12.21 -3.42 5.41
CA ILE A 99 -12.56 -4.61 4.61
C ILE A 99 -13.62 -5.44 5.33
N PHE A 100 -13.47 -5.69 6.63
CA PHE A 100 -14.48 -6.41 7.42
C PHE A 100 -15.79 -5.63 7.56
N TRP A 101 -15.72 -4.32 7.80
CA TRP A 101 -16.91 -3.48 7.99
C TRP A 101 -17.80 -3.43 6.74
N VAL A 102 -17.20 -3.41 5.55
CA VAL A 102 -17.93 -3.32 4.28
C VAL A 102 -17.87 -4.62 3.47
N TYR A 103 -17.48 -5.74 4.09
CA TYR A 103 -17.36 -7.02 3.40
C TYR A 103 -18.70 -7.44 2.76
N PRO A 104 -18.72 -7.94 1.51
CA PRO A 104 -17.61 -8.20 0.58
C PRO A 104 -17.36 -7.08 -0.46
N SER A 105 -17.83 -5.86 -0.22
CA SER A 105 -17.84 -4.80 -1.25
C SER A 105 -16.46 -4.23 -1.63
N LEU A 106 -15.46 -4.37 -0.76
CA LEU A 106 -14.09 -3.87 -0.99
C LEU A 106 -13.13 -4.95 -1.53
N GLY A 107 -13.57 -6.22 -1.61
CA GLY A 107 -12.74 -7.35 -2.03
C GLY A 107 -13.20 -8.68 -1.41
N GLY A 108 -12.67 -9.79 -1.92
CA GLY A 108 -12.92 -11.13 -1.38
C GLY A 108 -11.98 -11.52 -0.23
N MET A 109 -12.04 -12.80 0.17
CA MET A 109 -11.21 -13.35 1.23
C MET A 109 -9.70 -13.26 0.93
N GLU A 110 -9.33 -13.24 -0.34
CA GLU A 110 -7.95 -13.03 -0.79
C GLU A 110 -7.37 -11.68 -0.31
N TYR A 111 -8.18 -10.62 -0.27
CA TYR A 111 -7.77 -9.32 0.26
C TYR A 111 -7.60 -9.37 1.77
N VAL A 112 -8.52 -10.05 2.47
CA VAL A 112 -8.44 -10.25 3.93
C VAL A 112 -7.15 -10.97 4.29
N LEU A 113 -6.87 -12.09 3.62
CA LEU A 113 -5.66 -12.88 3.85
C LEU A 113 -4.40 -12.09 3.52
N HIS A 114 -4.37 -11.39 2.38
CA HIS A 114 -3.23 -10.57 1.98
C HIS A 114 -2.91 -9.49 3.01
N HIS A 115 -3.92 -8.72 3.45
CA HIS A 115 -3.71 -7.66 4.44
C HIS A 115 -3.34 -8.22 5.80
N PHE A 116 -3.94 -9.34 6.22
CA PHE A 116 -3.61 -9.99 7.49
C PHE A 116 -2.16 -10.47 7.52
N LEU A 117 -1.71 -11.18 6.49
CA LEU A 117 -0.32 -11.65 6.38
C LEU A 117 0.66 -10.48 6.31
N SER A 118 0.32 -9.43 5.57
CA SER A 118 1.13 -8.21 5.51
C SER A 118 1.22 -7.53 6.88
N LEU A 119 0.10 -7.39 7.60
CA LEU A 119 0.07 -6.80 8.93
C LEU A 119 0.93 -7.59 9.92
N VAL A 120 0.79 -8.92 9.97
CA VAL A 120 1.60 -9.76 10.84
C VAL A 120 3.10 -9.61 10.53
N SER A 121 3.46 -9.60 9.24
CA SER A 121 4.85 -9.47 8.80
C SER A 121 5.45 -8.10 9.20
N ILE A 122 4.72 -7.01 8.97
CA ILE A 122 5.18 -5.65 9.29
C ILE A 122 5.24 -5.46 10.82
N VAL A 123 4.26 -5.96 11.57
CA VAL A 123 4.25 -5.90 13.05
C VAL A 123 5.43 -6.68 13.64
N TYR A 124 5.74 -7.85 13.09
CA TYR A 124 6.93 -8.60 13.49
C TYR A 124 8.19 -7.77 13.21
N SER A 125 8.36 -7.30 11.98
CA SER A 125 9.55 -6.58 11.52
C SER A 125 9.82 -5.26 12.25
N VAL A 126 8.77 -4.54 12.68
CA VAL A 126 8.93 -3.32 13.48
C VAL A 126 9.24 -3.62 14.95
N ASN A 127 8.73 -4.71 15.52
CA ASN A 127 8.94 -5.06 16.92
C ASN A 127 10.28 -5.74 17.17
N SER A 128 10.74 -6.60 16.26
CA SER A 128 12.06 -7.23 16.37
C SER A 128 13.18 -6.34 15.82
N GLY A 129 12.86 -5.41 14.91
CA GLY A 129 13.87 -4.68 14.15
C GLY A 129 14.51 -5.53 13.05
N GLU A 130 13.96 -6.71 12.76
CA GLU A 130 14.52 -7.71 11.85
C GLU A 130 13.75 -7.78 10.53
N GLY A 131 14.40 -8.28 9.48
CA GLY A 131 13.82 -8.53 8.16
C GLY A 131 13.39 -7.27 7.40
N GLN A 132 13.73 -6.07 7.89
CA GLN A 132 13.20 -4.82 7.35
C GLN A 132 13.56 -4.59 5.88
N LEU A 133 14.76 -4.99 5.45
CA LEU A 133 15.17 -4.92 4.04
C LEU A 133 14.13 -5.60 3.12
N TYR A 134 13.81 -6.86 3.41
CA TYR A 134 12.88 -7.63 2.58
C TYR A 134 11.44 -7.14 2.74
N THR A 135 11.05 -6.72 3.94
CA THR A 135 9.76 -6.04 4.16
C THR A 135 9.62 -4.81 3.26
N TYR A 136 10.64 -3.96 3.18
CA TYR A 136 10.62 -2.79 2.30
C TYR A 136 10.64 -3.13 0.83
N MET A 137 11.44 -4.12 0.41
CA MET A 137 11.42 -4.59 -0.98
C MET A 137 10.01 -5.05 -1.39
N VAL A 138 9.30 -5.78 -0.52
CA VAL A 138 7.90 -6.17 -0.77
C VAL A 138 6.99 -4.93 -0.80
N LEU A 139 7.16 -3.97 0.10
CA LEU A 139 6.35 -2.74 0.17
C LEU A 139 6.54 -1.80 -1.03
N ILE A 140 7.63 -1.89 -1.79
CA ILE A 140 7.77 -1.17 -3.08
C ILE A 140 6.67 -1.60 -4.07
N SER A 141 6.15 -2.83 -3.95
CA SER A 141 5.05 -3.31 -4.81
C SER A 141 3.73 -2.55 -4.62
N GLU A 142 3.56 -1.85 -3.49
CA GLU A 142 2.45 -0.90 -3.29
C GLU A 142 2.48 0.25 -4.29
N GLY A 143 3.62 0.52 -4.93
CA GLY A 143 3.73 1.55 -5.98
C GLY A 143 2.83 1.32 -7.19
N THR A 144 2.28 0.11 -7.33
CA THR A 144 1.27 -0.23 -8.35
C THR A 144 -0.15 0.21 -7.96
N THR A 145 -0.45 0.37 -6.67
CA THR A 145 -1.77 0.70 -6.11
C THR A 145 -2.34 2.03 -6.61
N PRO A 146 -1.58 3.14 -6.71
CA PRO A 146 -2.07 4.40 -7.27
C PRO A 146 -2.59 4.25 -8.71
N GLY A 147 -1.92 3.45 -9.54
CA GLY A 147 -2.34 3.19 -10.92
C GLY A 147 -3.63 2.36 -10.99
N ILE A 148 -3.76 1.37 -10.11
CA ILE A 148 -4.99 0.56 -9.97
C ILE A 148 -6.16 1.45 -9.56
N ASN A 149 -5.96 2.30 -8.55
CA ASN A 149 -6.98 3.22 -8.04
C ASN A 149 -7.38 4.27 -9.08
N LEU A 150 -6.41 4.86 -9.79
CA LEU A 150 -6.69 5.81 -10.87
C LEU A 150 -7.49 5.15 -12.00
N ARG A 151 -7.16 3.92 -12.38
CA ARG A 151 -7.94 3.16 -13.37
C ARG A 151 -9.38 2.97 -12.93
N TRP A 152 -9.59 2.62 -11.67
CA TRP A 152 -10.92 2.46 -11.10
C TRP A 152 -11.68 3.78 -11.08
N TYR A 153 -11.06 4.89 -10.67
CA TYR A 153 -11.68 6.22 -10.71
C TYR A 153 -12.14 6.61 -12.11
N LEU A 154 -11.32 6.35 -13.12
CA LEU A 154 -11.65 6.61 -14.51
C LEU A 154 -12.82 5.73 -15.00
N ASP A 155 -12.87 4.45 -14.63
CA ASP A 155 -14.00 3.56 -14.99
C ASP A 155 -15.30 4.02 -14.32
N THR A 156 -15.25 4.27 -13.01
CA THR A 156 -16.37 4.75 -12.19
C THR A 156 -16.90 6.10 -12.67
N ALA A 157 -16.03 6.96 -13.21
CA ALA A 157 -16.40 8.23 -13.83
C ALA A 157 -16.94 8.10 -15.27
N GLY A 158 -17.09 6.89 -15.81
CA GLY A 158 -17.54 6.64 -17.19
C GLY A 158 -16.49 6.91 -18.26
N LEU A 159 -15.21 7.03 -17.88
CA LEU A 159 -14.09 7.42 -18.74
C LEU A 159 -13.27 6.22 -19.27
N LYS A 160 -13.85 5.01 -19.28
CA LYS A 160 -13.18 3.78 -19.74
C LYS A 160 -12.64 3.85 -21.18
N ARG A 161 -13.25 4.67 -22.04
CA ARG A 161 -12.83 4.87 -23.44
C ARG A 161 -11.87 6.07 -23.64
N SER A 162 -11.48 6.74 -22.56
CA SER A 162 -10.60 7.92 -22.64
C SER A 162 -9.15 7.53 -22.91
N LYS A 163 -8.38 8.46 -23.49
CA LYS A 163 -6.92 8.31 -23.62
C LYS A 163 -6.24 8.13 -22.26
N ALA A 164 -6.71 8.82 -21.23
CA ALA A 164 -6.19 8.69 -19.86
C ALA A 164 -6.31 7.25 -19.33
N TYR A 165 -7.43 6.58 -19.59
CA TYR A 165 -7.63 5.18 -19.17
C TYR A 165 -6.67 4.21 -19.88
N VAL A 166 -6.41 4.44 -21.18
CA VAL A 166 -5.47 3.64 -21.97
C VAL A 166 -4.04 3.87 -21.49
N VAL A 167 -3.61 5.13 -21.38
CA VAL A 167 -2.26 5.50 -20.92
C VAL A 167 -1.99 4.97 -19.50
N ASN A 168 -2.94 5.13 -18.58
CA ASN A 168 -2.84 4.55 -17.24
C ASN A 168 -2.65 3.02 -17.30
N GLY A 169 -3.43 2.34 -18.15
CA GLY A 169 -3.30 0.89 -18.34
C GLY A 169 -1.92 0.48 -18.82
N SER A 170 -1.35 1.20 -19.80
CA SER A 170 0.01 0.94 -20.28
C SER A 170 1.06 1.16 -19.19
N PHE A 171 0.97 2.26 -18.43
CA PHE A 171 1.87 2.52 -17.31
C PHE A 171 1.78 1.44 -16.23
N MET A 172 0.57 0.97 -15.90
CA MET A 172 0.38 -0.10 -14.93
C MET A 172 1.07 -1.40 -15.34
N VAL A 173 1.07 -1.77 -16.62
CA VAL A 173 1.78 -2.97 -17.10
C VAL A 173 3.28 -2.86 -16.83
N VAL A 174 3.87 -1.69 -17.13
CA VAL A 174 5.29 -1.42 -16.89
C VAL A 174 5.59 -1.42 -15.39
N ALA A 175 4.80 -0.70 -14.60
CA ALA A 175 4.97 -0.63 -13.15
C ALA A 175 4.84 -2.01 -12.49
N TRP A 176 3.89 -2.83 -12.95
CA TRP A 176 3.72 -4.21 -12.48
C TRP A 176 4.94 -5.08 -12.82
N LEU A 177 5.44 -5.01 -14.07
CA LEU A 177 6.63 -5.76 -14.47
C LEU A 177 7.84 -5.40 -13.60
N VAL A 178 8.08 -4.12 -13.37
CA VAL A 178 9.21 -3.65 -12.56
C VAL A 178 9.04 -4.03 -11.10
N ALA A 179 7.93 -3.63 -10.48
CA ALA A 179 7.77 -3.72 -9.02
C ALA A 179 7.36 -5.12 -8.52
N ARG A 180 6.76 -5.96 -9.37
CA ARG A 180 6.23 -7.27 -8.96
C ARG A 180 6.90 -8.46 -9.63
N ILE A 181 7.61 -8.28 -10.75
CA ILE A 181 8.38 -9.36 -11.39
C ILE A 181 9.88 -9.15 -11.20
N ILE A 182 10.43 -8.06 -11.74
CA ILE A 182 11.88 -7.82 -11.70
C ILE A 182 12.37 -7.68 -10.25
N LEU A 183 11.67 -6.88 -9.44
CA LEU A 183 12.01 -6.69 -8.03
C LEU A 183 11.92 -7.98 -7.22
N PHE A 184 10.93 -8.85 -7.49
CA PHE A 184 10.79 -10.12 -6.78
C PHE A 184 11.85 -11.13 -7.21
N ILE A 185 12.24 -11.15 -8.49
CA ILE A 185 13.40 -11.92 -8.95
C ILE A 185 14.66 -11.48 -8.19
N TYR A 186 14.89 -10.16 -8.08
CA TYR A 186 16.00 -9.62 -7.30
C TYR A 186 15.90 -9.99 -5.81
N LEU A 187 14.74 -9.88 -5.19
CA LEU A 187 14.50 -10.26 -3.80
C LEU A 187 14.86 -11.73 -3.56
N PHE A 188 14.36 -12.66 -4.39
CA PHE A 188 14.63 -14.08 -4.23
C PHE A 188 16.09 -14.43 -4.53
N TYR A 189 16.69 -13.78 -5.53
CA TYR A 189 18.11 -13.89 -5.81
C TYR A 189 18.94 -13.47 -4.57
N HIS A 190 18.63 -12.31 -3.99
CA HIS A 190 19.32 -11.80 -2.81
C HIS A 190 19.16 -12.75 -1.61
N ILE A 191 17.94 -13.24 -1.34
CA ILE A 191 17.70 -14.22 -0.27
C ILE A 191 18.51 -15.50 -0.50
N TYR A 192 18.56 -16.02 -1.74
CA TYR A 192 19.27 -17.26 -2.04
C TYR A 192 20.77 -17.16 -1.80
N PHE A 193 21.40 -16.06 -2.22
CA PHE A 193 22.84 -15.87 -2.07
C PHE A 193 23.27 -15.44 -0.66
N HIS A 194 22.35 -14.88 0.13
CA HIS A 194 22.58 -14.48 1.52
C HIS A 194 21.89 -15.43 2.51
N TYR A 195 21.59 -16.67 2.11
CA TYR A 195 20.88 -17.63 2.95
C TYR A 195 21.71 -18.04 4.18
N ASP A 196 23.02 -18.23 3.99
CA ASP A 196 23.94 -18.65 5.05
C ASP A 196 24.43 -17.47 5.94
N ASP A 197 24.06 -16.23 5.58
CA ASP A 197 24.42 -15.02 6.34
C ASP A 197 23.44 -14.72 7.50
N VAL A 198 22.37 -15.53 7.65
CA VAL A 198 21.27 -15.32 8.61
C VAL A 198 21.43 -16.15 9.87
#